data_AF-A0A0G0K4B8-F1
#
_entry.id   AF-A0A0G0K4B8-F1
#
_cell.length_a   1.000
_cell.length_b   1.000
_cell.length_c   1.000
_cell.angle_alpha   90.00
_cell.angle_beta   90.00
_cell.angle_gamma   90.00
#
_symmetry.space_group_name_H-M   'P 1'
#
loop_
_entity.id
_entity.type
_entity.pdbx_description
1 polymer ?
#
loop_
_entity_poly.entity_id
_entity_poly.type
_entity_poly.pdbx_seq_one_letter_code
_entity_poly.pdbx_strand_id
1 'polypeptide(L)'
;MQNELLLISAVIIIGFIALYFLLNRKQNNSTSDKALTEWLKSMQHSMTDTNSSIVKTLQENSRQLNDRLDRAAIAIRDVNKGIGEMSEIGRGIRELQDFLKSPKLRGNIGEEVLKDLIAQTFPKNSFHLQYQFSSGEKVDAAIKT
;
A
#
# COMPACT_ATOMS: atom_id res chain seq x y z
N MET A 1 -39.04 93.34 4.90
CA MET A 1 -38.95 92.49 3.70
C MET A 1 -37.52 92.24 3.21
N GLN A 2 -36.66 93.25 2.95
CA GLN A 2 -35.26 92.99 2.54
C GLN A 2 -34.40 92.24 3.59
N ASN A 3 -34.51 92.61 4.88
CA ASN A 3 -33.73 91.96 5.94
C ASN A 3 -34.12 90.49 6.19
N GLU A 4 -35.39 90.14 5.97
CA GLU A 4 -35.88 88.76 6.10
C GLU A 4 -35.36 87.87 4.96
N LEU A 5 -35.31 88.42 3.73
CA LEU A 5 -34.71 87.73 2.58
C LEU A 5 -33.21 87.49 2.76
N LEU A 6 -32.49 88.43 3.39
CA LEU A 6 -31.05 88.27 3.71
C LEU A 6 -30.81 87.21 4.80
N LEU A 7 -31.68 87.10 5.80
CA LEU A 7 -31.56 86.07 6.83
C LEU A 7 -31.83 84.66 6.26
N ILE A 8 -32.83 84.52 5.39
CA ILE A 8 -33.15 83.24 4.76
C ILE A 8 -32.01 82.77 3.85
N SER A 9 -31.41 83.68 3.06
CA SER A 9 -30.28 83.31 2.20
C SER A 9 -29.04 82.92 2.99
N ALA A 10 -28.76 83.59 4.12
CA ALA A 10 -27.65 83.24 5.00
C ALA A 10 -27.81 81.83 5.60
N VAL A 11 -29.01 81.47 6.04
CA VAL A 11 -29.29 80.12 6.59
C VAL A 11 -29.13 79.03 5.53
N ILE A 12 -29.58 79.29 4.30
CA ILE A 12 -29.41 78.35 3.18
C ILE A 12 -27.93 78.16 2.86
N ILE A 13 -27.14 79.23 2.84
CA ILE A 13 -25.69 79.17 2.58
C ILE A 13 -24.98 78.38 3.69
N ILE A 14 -25.30 78.64 4.96
CA ILE A 14 -24.72 77.89 6.08
C ILE A 14 -25.12 76.41 6.01
N GLY A 15 -26.37 76.12 5.66
CA GLY A 15 -26.86 74.75 5.44
C GLY A 15 -26.09 74.03 4.33
N PHE A 16 -25.87 74.70 3.20
CA PHE A 16 -25.08 74.15 2.09
C PHE A 16 -23.60 73.96 2.44
N ILE A 17 -22.99 74.89 3.19
CA ILE A 17 -21.61 74.76 3.66
C ILE A 17 -21.49 73.58 4.64
N ALA A 18 -22.43 73.44 5.59
CA ALA A 18 -22.46 72.32 6.52
C ALA A 18 -22.67 70.98 5.79
N LEU A 19 -23.57 70.95 4.80
CA LEU A 19 -23.81 69.77 3.97
C LEU A 19 -22.57 69.39 3.16
N TYR A 20 -21.93 70.37 2.52
CA TYR A 20 -20.68 70.19 1.78
C TYR A 20 -19.56 69.65 2.69
N PHE A 21 -19.43 70.20 3.89
CA PHE A 21 -18.44 69.75 4.87
C PHE A 21 -18.72 68.33 5.40
N LEU A 22 -19.99 67.97 5.62
CA LEU A 22 -20.39 66.61 6.02
C LEU A 22 -20.15 65.57 4.92
N LEU A 23 -20.44 65.92 3.66
CA LEU A 23 -20.16 65.07 2.50
C LEU A 23 -18.65 64.88 2.31
N ASN A 24 -17.86 65.94 2.45
CA ASN A 24 -16.41 65.88 2.31
C ASN A 24 -15.73 65.11 3.46
N ARG A 25 -16.31 65.14 4.68
CA ARG A 25 -15.84 64.33 5.81
C ARG A 25 -16.04 62.83 5.61
N LYS A 26 -17.07 62.42 4.86
CA LYS A 26 -17.33 61.01 4.50
C LYS A 26 -16.42 60.48 3.39
N GLN A 27 -15.79 61.37 2.62
CA GLN A 27 -14.86 61.02 1.53
C GLN A 27 -13.43 60.71 2.04
N ASN A 28 -13.12 61.01 3.31
CA ASN A 28 -11.85 60.65 3.94
C ASN A 28 -11.75 59.15 4.36
N ASN A 29 -12.63 58.30 3.81
CA ASN A 29 -12.65 56.84 3.96
C ASN A 29 -11.71 56.11 2.98
N SER A 30 -10.86 56.85 2.25
CA SER A 30 -9.88 56.31 1.29
C SER A 30 -8.81 55.40 1.92
N THR A 31 -8.67 55.40 3.25
CA THR A 31 -7.84 54.44 4.00
C THR A 31 -8.45 53.04 4.04
N SER A 32 -9.79 52.94 4.08
CA SER A 32 -10.49 51.64 4.07
C SER A 32 -10.38 50.96 2.70
N ASP A 33 -10.45 51.71 1.60
CA ASP A 33 -10.32 51.16 0.25
C ASP A 33 -8.89 50.65 -0.04
N LYS A 34 -7.86 51.34 0.50
CA LYS A 34 -6.47 50.87 0.42
C LYS A 34 -6.24 49.59 1.20
N ALA A 35 -6.75 49.49 2.43
CA ALA A 35 -6.65 48.27 3.22
C ALA A 35 -7.40 47.09 2.57
N LEU A 36 -8.56 47.35 1.97
CA LEU A 36 -9.35 46.33 1.27
C LEU A 36 -8.61 45.80 0.03
N THR A 37 -7.99 46.70 -0.74
CA THR A 37 -7.24 46.33 -1.94
C THR A 37 -5.93 45.59 -1.63
N GLU A 38 -5.24 45.95 -0.55
CA GLU A 38 -4.08 45.18 -0.05
C GLU A 38 -4.47 43.79 0.44
N TRP A 39 -5.59 43.68 1.17
CA TRP A 39 -6.13 42.39 1.59
C TRP A 39 -6.49 41.50 0.39
N LEU A 40 -7.19 42.04 -0.62
CA LEU A 40 -7.49 41.31 -1.86
C LEU A 40 -6.23 40.82 -2.58
N LYS A 41 -5.19 41.65 -2.67
CA LYS A 41 -3.90 41.25 -3.27
C LYS A 41 -3.21 40.14 -2.46
N SER A 42 -3.19 40.25 -1.13
CA SER A 42 -2.61 39.22 -0.26
C SER A 42 -3.34 37.88 -0.37
N MET A 43 -4.67 37.91 -0.50
CA MET A 43 -5.50 36.74 -0.68
C MET A 43 -5.31 36.11 -2.06
N GLN A 44 -5.18 36.92 -3.12
CA GLN A 44 -4.81 36.45 -4.46
C GLN A 44 -3.46 35.71 -4.43
N HIS A 45 -2.46 36.27 -3.74
CA HIS A 45 -1.15 35.63 -3.58
C HIS A 45 -1.25 34.33 -2.77
N SER A 46 -1.89 34.36 -1.60
CA SER A 46 -2.10 33.17 -0.76
C SER A 46 -2.83 32.05 -1.50
N MET A 47 -3.83 32.37 -2.32
CA MET A 47 -4.56 31.39 -3.13
C MET A 47 -3.65 30.77 -4.19
N THR A 48 -2.83 31.59 -4.85
CA THR A 48 -1.87 31.12 -5.87
C THR A 48 -0.81 30.21 -5.25
N ASP A 49 -0.27 30.58 -4.10
CA ASP A 49 0.74 29.80 -3.37
C ASP A 49 0.17 28.48 -2.84
N THR A 50 -1.07 28.52 -2.34
CA THR A 50 -1.81 27.33 -1.90
C THR A 50 -2.06 26.38 -3.07
N ASN A 51 -2.54 26.88 -4.21
CA ASN A 51 -2.73 26.07 -5.41
C ASN A 51 -1.42 25.43 -5.88
N SER A 52 -0.32 26.19 -5.89
CA SER A 52 1.00 25.63 -6.26
C SER A 52 1.44 24.53 -5.30
N SER A 53 1.26 24.74 -4.00
CA SER A 53 1.62 23.76 -2.96
C SER A 53 0.77 22.50 -3.04
N ILE A 54 -0.52 22.64 -3.33
CA ILE A 54 -1.44 21.51 -3.56
C ILE A 54 -1.00 20.73 -4.80
N VAL A 55 -0.73 21.40 -5.93
CA VAL A 55 -0.29 20.72 -7.16
C VAL A 55 1.02 19.96 -6.92
N LYS A 56 2.00 20.56 -6.23
CA LYS A 56 3.25 19.89 -5.87
C LYS A 56 3.01 18.68 -4.98
N THR A 57 2.19 18.82 -3.93
CA THR A 57 1.87 17.74 -3.00
C THR A 57 1.14 16.60 -3.70
N LEU A 58 0.20 16.89 -4.60
CA LEU A 58 -0.50 15.89 -5.39
C LEU A 58 0.45 15.18 -6.36
N GLN A 59 1.37 15.91 -6.98
CA GLN A 59 2.37 15.31 -7.87
C GLN A 59 3.35 14.41 -7.12
N GLU A 60 3.82 14.82 -5.94
CA GLU A 60 4.67 14.02 -5.05
C GLU A 60 3.94 12.74 -4.60
N ASN A 61 2.69 12.88 -4.13
CA ASN A 61 1.86 11.74 -3.74
C ASN A 61 1.60 10.79 -4.91
N SER A 62 1.30 11.32 -6.10
CA SER A 62 1.09 10.51 -7.31
C SER A 62 2.34 9.71 -7.67
N ARG A 63 3.52 10.33 -7.62
CA ARG A 63 4.80 9.61 -7.81
C ARG A 63 5.01 8.51 -6.76
N GLN A 64 4.82 8.83 -5.49
CA GLN A 64 4.98 7.86 -4.42
C GLN A 64 3.98 6.70 -4.52
N LEU A 65 2.75 6.97 -4.95
CA LEU A 65 1.75 5.93 -5.19
C LEU A 65 2.15 5.04 -6.36
N ASN A 66 2.59 5.60 -7.48
CA ASN A 66 3.07 4.82 -8.62
C ASN A 66 4.25 3.92 -8.23
N ASP A 67 5.25 4.45 -7.51
CA ASP A 67 6.38 3.65 -7.02
C ASP A 67 5.94 2.49 -6.13
N ARG A 68 4.93 2.70 -5.27
CA ARG A 68 4.37 1.64 -4.41
C ARG A 68 3.58 0.61 -5.21
N LEU A 69 2.80 1.05 -6.20
CA LEU A 69 2.05 0.16 -7.09
C LEU A 69 2.99 -0.69 -7.94
N ASP A 70 4.07 -0.12 -8.46
CA ASP A 70 5.10 -0.85 -9.22
C ASP A 70 5.80 -1.90 -8.34
N ARG A 71 6.19 -1.54 -7.12
CA ARG A 71 6.75 -2.50 -6.15
C ARG A 71 5.77 -3.61 -5.79
N ALA A 72 4.49 -3.28 -5.61
CA ALA A 72 3.45 -4.26 -5.35
C ALA A 72 3.26 -5.20 -6.55
N ALA A 73 3.28 -4.69 -7.78
CA ALA A 73 3.20 -5.49 -9.00
C ALA A 73 4.39 -6.47 -9.11
N ILE A 74 5.60 -6.04 -8.76
CA ILE A 74 6.78 -6.92 -8.70
C ILE A 74 6.59 -8.01 -7.64
N ALA A 75 6.18 -7.65 -6.43
CA ALA A 75 5.95 -8.62 -5.36
C ALA A 75 4.86 -9.66 -5.73
N ILE A 76 3.77 -9.20 -6.36
CA ILE A 76 2.71 -10.10 -6.85
C ILE A 76 3.23 -11.03 -7.95
N ARG A 77 4.05 -10.52 -8.86
CA ARG A 77 4.69 -11.33 -9.90
C ARG A 77 5.58 -12.42 -9.29
N ASP A 78 6.37 -12.08 -8.28
CA ASP A 78 7.24 -13.04 -7.59
C ASP A 78 6.43 -14.10 -6.84
N VAL A 79 5.34 -13.70 -6.17
CA VAL A 79 4.41 -14.63 -5.52
C VAL A 79 3.75 -15.56 -6.54
N ASN A 80 3.27 -15.04 -7.68
CA ASN A 80 2.69 -15.86 -8.74
C ASN A 80 3.69 -16.88 -9.30
N LYS A 81 4.97 -16.49 -9.45
CA LYS A 81 6.02 -17.40 -9.87
C LYS A 81 6.22 -18.52 -8.83
N GLY A 82 6.30 -18.17 -7.55
CA GLY A 82 6.41 -19.15 -6.46
C GLY A 82 5.21 -20.09 -6.37
N ILE A 83 4.00 -19.59 -6.63
CA ILE A 83 2.78 -20.42 -6.70
C ILE A 83 2.84 -21.40 -7.88
N GLY A 84 3.35 -20.97 -9.04
CA GLY A 84 3.55 -21.86 -10.19
C GLY A 84 4.53 -23.00 -9.88
N GLU A 85 5.67 -22.66 -9.27
CA GLU A 85 6.65 -23.66 -8.81
C GLU A 85 6.03 -24.62 -7.77
N MET A 86 5.26 -24.10 -6.81
CA MET A 86 4.57 -24.91 -5.81
C MET A 86 3.49 -25.81 -6.42
N SER A 87 2.78 -25.34 -7.46
CA SER A 87 1.79 -26.14 -8.19
C SER A 87 2.44 -27.34 -8.89
N GLU A 88 3.59 -27.14 -9.54
CA GLU A 88 4.37 -28.23 -10.14
C GLU A 88 4.88 -29.22 -9.09
N ILE A 89 5.38 -28.73 -7.95
CA ILE A 89 5.75 -29.59 -6.81
C ILE A 89 4.55 -30.39 -6.31
N GLY A 90 3.39 -29.75 -6.14
CA GLY A 90 2.15 -30.40 -5.72
C GLY A 90 1.69 -31.48 -6.68
N ARG A 91 1.90 -31.28 -7.99
CA ARG A 91 1.65 -32.31 -9.02
C ARG A 91 2.62 -33.48 -8.87
N GLY A 92 3.92 -33.22 -8.74
CA GLY A 92 4.92 -34.27 -8.52
C GLY A 92 4.68 -35.10 -7.25
N ILE A 93 4.27 -34.46 -6.15
CA ILE A 93 3.90 -35.16 -4.91
C ILE A 93 2.69 -36.06 -5.13
N ARG A 94 1.67 -35.60 -5.88
CA ARG A 94 0.49 -36.41 -6.21
C ARG A 94 0.87 -37.60 -7.07
N GLU A 95 1.70 -37.41 -8.10
CA GLU A 95 2.19 -38.49 -8.96
C GLU A 95 2.99 -39.52 -8.14
N LEU A 96 3.87 -39.07 -7.23
CA LEU A 96 4.59 -39.95 -6.31
C LEU A 96 3.63 -40.70 -5.37
N GLN A 97 2.62 -40.02 -4.81
CA GLN A 97 1.61 -40.65 -3.98
C GLN A 97 0.86 -41.74 -4.75
N ASP A 98 0.45 -41.46 -5.98
CA ASP A 98 -0.24 -42.41 -6.85
C ASP A 98 0.66 -43.59 -7.21
N PHE A 99 1.95 -43.35 -7.43
CA PHE A 99 2.95 -44.40 -7.61
C PHE A 99 3.07 -45.31 -6.36
N LEU A 100 3.09 -44.70 -5.16
CA LEU A 100 3.16 -45.41 -3.87
C LEU A 100 1.82 -46.05 -3.43
N LYS A 101 0.69 -45.78 -4.10
CA LYS A 101 -0.58 -46.47 -3.83
C LYS A 101 -0.52 -47.95 -4.22
N SER A 102 0.32 -48.32 -5.19
CA SER A 102 0.47 -49.71 -5.61
C SER A 102 1.08 -50.57 -4.50
N PRO A 103 0.39 -51.62 -4.00
CA PRO A 103 0.88 -52.44 -2.90
C PRO A 103 2.23 -53.11 -3.20
N LYS A 104 2.43 -53.59 -4.42
CA LYS A 104 3.69 -54.25 -4.84
C LYS A 104 4.85 -53.26 -4.93
N LEU A 105 4.63 -52.08 -5.51
CA LEU A 105 5.69 -51.06 -5.65
C LEU A 105 6.12 -50.53 -4.29
N ARG A 106 5.15 -50.21 -3.41
CA ARG A 106 5.45 -49.77 -2.04
C ARG A 106 6.17 -50.86 -1.25
N GLY A 107 5.77 -52.13 -1.40
CA GLY A 107 6.44 -53.28 -0.80
C GLY A 107 7.91 -53.36 -1.23
N ASN A 108 8.17 -53.38 -2.54
CA ASN A 108 9.54 -53.45 -3.08
C ASN A 108 10.42 -52.29 -2.62
N ILE A 109 9.89 -51.06 -2.61
CA ILE A 109 10.61 -49.88 -2.10
C ILE A 109 10.88 -50.02 -0.61
N GLY A 110 9.88 -50.46 0.16
CA GLY A 110 10.03 -50.70 1.60
C GLY A 110 11.11 -51.75 1.90
N GLU A 111 11.18 -52.81 1.11
CA GLU A 111 12.19 -53.88 1.23
C GLU A 111 13.61 -53.39 0.91
N GLU A 112 13.81 -52.59 -0.15
CA GLU A 112 15.12 -51.98 -0.43
C GLU A 112 15.53 -50.98 0.65
N VAL A 113 14.60 -50.13 1.12
CA VAL A 113 14.87 -49.21 2.24
C VAL A 113 15.20 -49.97 3.53
N LEU A 114 14.49 -51.07 3.81
CA LEU A 114 14.78 -51.95 4.95
C LEU A 114 16.19 -52.55 4.83
N LYS A 115 16.55 -53.06 3.65
CA LYS A 115 17.88 -53.61 3.36
C LYS A 115 18.96 -52.56 3.57
N ASP A 116 18.78 -51.34 3.06
CA ASP A 116 19.74 -50.25 3.22
C ASP A 116 19.89 -49.83 4.69
N LEU A 117 18.78 -49.72 5.43
CA LEU A 117 18.80 -49.39 6.86
C LEU A 117 19.52 -50.46 7.68
N ILE A 118 19.23 -51.74 7.43
CA ILE A 118 19.89 -52.84 8.12
C ILE A 118 21.38 -52.88 7.76
N ALA A 119 21.75 -52.71 6.49
CA ALA A 119 23.14 -52.70 6.06
C ALA A 119 23.95 -51.52 6.62
N GLN A 120 23.31 -50.38 6.91
CA GLN A 120 23.93 -49.24 7.57
C GLN A 120 24.06 -49.43 9.09
N THR A 121 23.13 -50.17 9.70
CA THR A 121 23.07 -50.32 11.16
C THR A 121 23.87 -51.52 11.66
N PHE A 122 23.90 -52.62 10.91
CA PHE A 122 24.49 -53.89 11.34
C PHE A 122 25.70 -54.29 10.46
N PRO A 123 26.72 -54.95 11.04
CA PRO A 123 27.80 -55.56 10.26
C PRO A 123 27.25 -56.59 9.26
N LYS A 124 27.84 -56.67 8.07
CA LYS A 124 27.38 -57.56 6.98
C LYS A 124 27.25 -59.05 7.35
N ASN A 125 27.93 -59.49 8.40
CA ASN A 125 27.94 -60.89 8.85
C ASN A 125 26.89 -61.17 9.95
N SER A 126 26.19 -60.14 10.42
CA SER A 126 25.27 -60.20 11.57
C SER A 126 23.79 -60.17 11.16
N PHE A 127 23.49 -60.23 9.86
CA PHE A 127 22.11 -60.30 9.39
C PHE A 127 21.99 -61.09 8.08
N HIS A 128 20.79 -61.63 7.85
CA HIS A 128 20.40 -62.29 6.62
C HIS A 128 19.07 -61.71 6.15
N LEU A 129 18.98 -61.32 4.88
CA LEU A 129 17.73 -60.86 4.27
C LEU A 129 16.98 -62.05 3.68
N GLN A 130 15.65 -62.01 3.71
CA GLN A 130 14.78 -63.02 3.10
C GLN A 130 15.12 -64.45 3.59
N TYR A 131 15.45 -64.59 4.88
CA TYR A 131 15.90 -65.84 5.50
C TYR A 131 14.75 -66.83 5.64
N GLN A 132 15.01 -68.09 5.29
CA GLN A 132 14.06 -69.19 5.45
C GLN A 132 14.49 -70.09 6.61
N PHE A 133 13.59 -70.26 7.58
CA PHE A 133 13.77 -71.18 8.70
C PHE A 133 13.61 -72.63 8.25
N SER A 134 14.16 -73.55 9.02
CA SER A 134 13.98 -75.00 8.83
C SER A 134 12.53 -75.45 8.94
N SER A 135 11.65 -74.65 9.57
CA SER A 135 10.19 -74.83 9.57
C SER A 135 9.52 -74.52 8.22
N GLY A 136 10.25 -73.93 7.27
CA GLY A 136 9.75 -73.51 5.96
C GLY A 136 9.28 -72.05 5.92
N GLU A 137 9.10 -71.39 7.06
CA GLU A 137 8.70 -69.97 7.14
C GLU A 137 9.82 -69.03 6.67
N LYS A 138 9.45 -67.98 5.94
CA LYS A 138 10.37 -66.98 5.40
C LYS A 138 10.13 -65.62 6.04
N VAL A 139 11.20 -64.96 6.48
CA VAL A 139 11.15 -63.63 7.10
C VAL A 139 11.96 -62.61 6.30
N ASP A 140 11.56 -61.34 6.37
CA ASP A 140 12.18 -60.27 5.59
C ASP A 140 13.63 -59.99 6.00
N ALA A 141 13.92 -60.05 7.30
CA ALA A 141 15.26 -59.95 7.85
C ALA A 141 15.42 -60.81 9.12
N ALA A 142 16.55 -61.49 9.23
CA ALA A 142 16.97 -62.22 10.41
C ALA A 142 18.27 -61.62 10.93
N ILE A 143 18.30 -61.24 12.21
CA ILE A 143 19.48 -60.69 12.88
C ILE A 143 20.14 -61.80 13.67
N LYS A 144 21.46 -61.94 13.49
CA LYS A 144 22.31 -62.86 14.24
C LYS A 144 23.09 -62.06 15.29
N THR A 145 22.57 -62.08 16.51
CA THR A 145 23.23 -61.57 17.72
C THR A 145 24.30 -62.51 18.23
#